data_AF-A0A2N1RQ66-F1
#
_entry.id   AF-A0A2N1RQ66-F1
#
_cell.length_a   1.000
_cell.length_b   1.000
_cell.length_c   1.000
_cell.angle_alpha   90.00
_cell.angle_beta   90.00
_cell.angle_gamma   90.00
#
_symmetry.space_group_name_H-M   'P 1'
#
loop_
_entity.id
_entity.type
_entity.pdbx_description
1 polymer ?
#
loop_
_entity_poly.entity_id
_entity_poly.type
_entity_poly.pdbx_seq_one_letter_code
_entity_poly.pdbx_strand_id
1 'polypeptide(L)'
;MSPVTAVSFILLTSSTLALLSRISHLVEASLAAAIIIIISGSVILLGYWYNSPLLYRSSVIPVALPTAICITLSGIILIILIDNNSRLVRMFTGNSVRSRLLRSFLPAVVAVSLIEGWINSVLLPHWHMDNLAIATSLYAIFATTVIGLIVFIISNQIGGAVDRTEKALGESEKKYRRLHESMLDAFVKTDMTGLITETNSSFQKM
;
A
#
# COMPACT_ATOMS: atom_id res chain seq x y z
N MET A 1 6.63 11.64 -31.66
CA MET A 1 5.91 11.15 -30.46
C MET A 1 6.76 11.39 -29.23
N SER A 2 6.16 11.59 -28.05
CA SER A 2 6.93 11.73 -26.82
C SER A 2 7.71 10.43 -26.54
N PRO A 3 9.00 10.48 -26.20
CA PRO A 3 9.76 9.30 -25.77
C PRO A 3 9.07 8.55 -24.62
N VAL A 4 8.40 9.28 -23.72
CA VAL A 4 7.67 8.70 -22.58
C VAL A 4 6.51 7.81 -23.04
N THR A 5 5.77 8.26 -24.06
CA THR A 5 4.70 7.44 -24.65
C THR A 5 5.25 6.17 -25.30
N ALA A 6 6.35 6.28 -26.05
CA ALA A 6 6.96 5.13 -26.73
C ALA A 6 7.42 4.06 -25.72
N VAL A 7 8.13 4.46 -24.67
CA VAL A 7 8.56 3.55 -23.59
C VAL A 7 7.37 2.91 -22.90
N SER A 8 6.31 3.69 -22.62
CA SER A 8 5.10 3.18 -21.98
C SER A 8 4.39 2.13 -22.84
N PHE A 9 4.33 2.32 -24.17
CA PHE A 9 3.74 1.33 -25.08
C PHE A 9 4.60 0.07 -25.23
N ILE A 10 5.93 0.20 -25.25
CA ILE A 10 6.84 -0.96 -25.25
C ILE A 10 6.65 -1.79 -23.98
N LEU A 11 6.66 -1.12 -22.82
CA LEU A 11 6.42 -1.77 -21.53
C LEU A 11 5.05 -2.44 -21.49
N LEU A 12 4.01 -1.75 -21.95
CA LEU A 12 2.65 -2.29 -21.99
C LEU A 12 2.57 -3.55 -22.85
N THR A 13 3.17 -3.52 -24.05
CA THR A 13 3.19 -4.68 -24.96
C THR A 13 3.99 -5.85 -24.40
N SER A 14 5.15 -5.57 -23.78
CA SER A 14 5.93 -6.62 -23.12
C SER A 14 5.20 -7.22 -21.92
N SER A 15 4.46 -6.41 -21.16
CA SER A 15 3.71 -6.81 -19.98
C SER A 15 2.50 -7.67 -20.35
N THR A 16 1.76 -7.29 -21.40
CA THR A 16 0.67 -8.13 -21.93
C THR A 16 1.21 -9.47 -22.44
N LEU A 17 2.30 -9.48 -23.22
CA LEU A 17 2.88 -10.72 -23.72
C LEU A 17 3.38 -11.63 -22.59
N ALA A 18 4.02 -11.04 -21.57
CA ALA A 18 4.45 -11.75 -20.37
C ALA A 18 3.27 -12.39 -19.61
N LEU A 19 2.12 -11.71 -19.57
CA LEU A 19 0.89 -12.23 -18.98
C LEU A 19 0.34 -13.43 -19.77
N LEU A 20 0.38 -13.38 -21.11
CA LEU A 20 -0.06 -14.48 -21.97
C LEU A 20 0.78 -15.76 -21.78
N SER A 21 2.08 -15.61 -21.52
CA SER A 21 3.01 -16.73 -21.33
C SER A 21 2.73 -17.58 -20.09
N ARG A 22 1.96 -17.08 -19.11
CA ARG A 22 1.61 -17.75 -17.83
C ARG A 22 2.81 -18.26 -16.99
N ILE A 23 4.02 -17.80 -17.28
CA ILE A 23 5.22 -18.12 -16.50
C ILE A 23 5.25 -17.23 -15.26
N SER A 24 5.35 -17.82 -14.06
CA SER A 24 5.21 -17.12 -12.77
C SER A 24 6.11 -15.87 -12.66
N HIS A 25 7.39 -15.98 -13.00
CA HIS A 25 8.33 -14.85 -12.94
C HIS A 25 8.03 -13.75 -13.97
N LEU A 26 7.47 -14.10 -15.13
CA LEU A 26 7.08 -13.12 -16.15
C LEU A 26 5.81 -12.36 -15.74
N VAL A 27 4.88 -13.04 -15.04
CA VAL A 27 3.69 -12.41 -14.46
C VAL A 27 4.07 -11.43 -13.33
N GLU A 28 5.10 -11.72 -12.54
CA GLU A 28 5.60 -10.76 -11.55
C GLU A 28 6.25 -9.54 -12.21
N ALA A 29 7.00 -9.74 -13.30
CA ALA A 29 7.58 -8.65 -14.08
C ALA A 29 6.50 -7.78 -14.77
N SER A 30 5.42 -8.40 -15.26
CA SER A 30 4.30 -7.68 -15.89
C SER A 30 3.59 -6.76 -14.90
N LEU A 31 3.47 -7.17 -13.63
CA LEU A 31 2.92 -6.35 -12.55
C LEU A 31 3.79 -5.13 -12.25
N ALA A 32 5.11 -5.32 -12.14
CA ALA A 32 6.04 -4.21 -11.90
C ALA A 32 5.98 -3.21 -13.07
N ALA A 33 5.92 -3.69 -14.31
CA ALA A 33 5.75 -2.85 -15.48
C ALA A 33 4.41 -2.09 -15.46
N ALA A 34 3.31 -2.74 -15.06
CA ALA A 34 2.00 -2.09 -14.94
C ALA A 34 2.01 -0.94 -13.91
N ILE A 35 2.66 -1.13 -12.76
CA ILE A 35 2.83 -0.06 -11.75
C ILE A 35 3.61 1.12 -12.34
N ILE A 36 4.71 0.86 -13.06
CA ILE A 36 5.51 1.92 -13.71
C ILE A 36 4.67 2.69 -14.73
N ILE A 37 3.86 1.98 -15.53
CA ILE A 37 2.95 2.60 -16.51
C ILE A 37 1.92 3.50 -15.82
N ILE A 38 1.31 3.05 -14.73
CA ILE A 38 0.35 3.86 -13.95
C ILE A 38 1.03 5.08 -13.35
N ILE A 39 2.22 4.93 -12.75
CA ILE A 39 2.97 6.06 -12.18
C ILE A 39 3.29 7.08 -13.27
N SER A 40 3.84 6.63 -14.40
CA SER A 40 4.15 7.49 -15.55
C SER A 40 2.93 8.26 -16.05
N GLY A 41 1.81 7.57 -16.28
CA GLY A 41 0.55 8.19 -16.70
C GLY A 41 0.00 9.19 -15.67
N SER A 42 0.04 8.82 -14.38
CA SER A 42 -0.43 9.67 -13.27
C SER A 42 0.40 10.94 -13.13
N VAL A 43 1.73 10.85 -13.29
CA VAL A 43 2.63 12.01 -13.28
C VAL A 43 2.30 12.99 -14.40
N ILE A 44 1.97 12.50 -15.60
CA ILE A 44 1.55 13.35 -16.71
C ILE A 44 0.19 14.01 -16.40
N LEU A 45 -0.78 13.26 -15.87
CA LEU A 45 -2.08 13.79 -15.46
C LEU A 45 -1.96 14.87 -14.37
N LEU A 46 -1.06 14.68 -13.40
CA LEU A 46 -0.76 15.69 -12.38
C LEU A 46 -0.14 16.95 -12.99
N GLY A 47 0.70 16.82 -14.02
CA GLY A 47 1.21 17.96 -14.77
C GLY A 47 0.08 18.79 -15.39
N TYR A 48 -0.95 18.13 -15.95
CA TYR A 48 -2.15 18.82 -16.44
C TYR A 48 -2.97 19.44 -15.29
N TRP A 49 -3.14 18.73 -14.17
CA TRP A 49 -3.88 19.24 -13.02
C TRP A 49 -3.22 20.48 -12.41
N TYR A 50 -1.90 20.49 -12.27
CA TYR A 50 -1.15 21.64 -11.75
C TYR A 50 -0.94 22.75 -12.78
N ASN A 51 -1.62 22.71 -13.94
CA ASN A 51 -1.45 23.66 -15.05
C ASN A 51 0.00 23.82 -15.52
N SER A 52 0.82 22.79 -15.31
CA SER A 52 2.23 22.75 -15.71
C SER A 52 2.51 21.44 -16.43
N PRO A 53 1.92 21.24 -17.63
CA PRO A 53 2.04 19.99 -18.35
C PRO A 53 3.52 19.73 -18.68
N LEU A 54 3.99 18.55 -18.26
CA LEU A 54 5.37 18.13 -18.40
C LEU A 54 5.80 18.19 -19.86
N LEU A 55 7.02 18.69 -20.09
CA LEU A 55 7.68 18.77 -21.41
C LEU A 55 7.06 19.78 -22.40
N TYR A 56 6.02 20.55 -22.04
CA TYR A 56 5.53 21.62 -22.93
C TYR A 56 6.55 22.76 -23.16
N ARG A 57 7.54 22.89 -22.27
CA ARG A 57 8.65 23.85 -22.40
C ARG A 57 9.91 23.28 -23.03
N SER A 58 9.93 22.00 -23.42
CA SER A 58 11.10 21.37 -24.04
C SER A 58 10.89 21.16 -25.54
N SER A 59 11.96 20.84 -26.26
CA SER A 59 11.91 20.51 -27.71
C SER A 59 11.23 19.17 -28.00
N VAL A 60 10.71 18.48 -26.96
CA VAL A 60 10.07 17.18 -27.07
C VAL A 60 8.57 17.38 -27.16
N ILE A 61 7.92 16.75 -28.15
CA ILE A 61 6.47 16.80 -28.32
C ILE A 61 5.80 16.32 -27.02
N PRO A 62 4.99 17.16 -26.34
CA PRO A 62 4.39 16.81 -25.07
C PRO A 62 3.28 15.76 -25.25
N VAL A 63 3.01 15.01 -24.19
CA VAL A 63 1.97 13.98 -24.18
C VAL A 63 0.61 14.64 -23.98
N ALA A 64 -0.35 14.40 -24.88
CA ALA A 64 -1.70 14.93 -24.77
C ALA A 64 -2.47 14.33 -23.57
N LEU A 65 -3.43 15.08 -23.01
CA LEU A 65 -4.28 14.63 -21.89
C LEU A 65 -4.97 13.28 -22.17
N PRO A 66 -5.63 13.05 -23.33
CA PRO A 66 -6.29 11.77 -23.58
C PRO A 66 -5.32 10.58 -23.57
N THR A 67 -4.09 10.79 -24.07
CA THR A 67 -3.05 9.75 -24.08
C THR A 67 -2.63 9.38 -22.66
N ALA A 68 -2.48 10.37 -21.77
CA ALA A 68 -2.16 10.13 -20.37
C ALA A 68 -3.25 9.33 -19.64
N ILE A 69 -4.53 9.64 -19.92
CA ILE A 69 -5.68 8.88 -19.41
C ILE A 69 -5.62 7.43 -19.90
N CYS A 70 -5.45 7.21 -21.20
CA CYS A 70 -5.39 5.87 -21.78
C CYS A 70 -4.24 5.05 -21.20
N ILE A 71 -3.03 5.63 -21.07
CA ILE A 71 -1.87 4.94 -20.47
C ILE A 71 -2.18 4.51 -19.04
N THR A 72 -2.73 5.43 -18.22
CA THR A 72 -3.06 5.16 -16.82
C THR A 72 -4.11 4.06 -16.70
N LEU A 73 -5.19 4.16 -17.48
CA LEU A 73 -6.26 3.14 -17.50
C LEU A 73 -5.75 1.79 -17.98
N SER A 74 -4.87 1.76 -18.97
CA SER A 74 -4.34 0.50 -19.50
C SER A 74 -3.43 -0.21 -18.48
N GLY A 75 -2.66 0.55 -17.70
CA GLY A 75 -1.91 0.02 -16.55
C GLY A 75 -2.84 -0.54 -15.46
N ILE A 76 -3.95 0.15 -15.16
CA ILE A 76 -4.95 -0.35 -14.20
C ILE A 76 -5.58 -1.66 -14.69
N ILE A 77 -5.96 -1.71 -15.98
CA ILE A 77 -6.52 -2.92 -16.60
C ILE A 77 -5.52 -4.08 -16.51
N LEU A 78 -4.23 -3.85 -16.75
CA LEU A 78 -3.20 -4.87 -16.58
C LEU A 78 -3.15 -5.44 -15.16
N ILE A 79 -3.22 -4.59 -14.13
CA ILE A 79 -3.25 -5.05 -12.74
C ILE A 79 -4.48 -5.89 -12.45
N ILE A 80 -5.65 -5.50 -12.97
CA ILE A 80 -6.91 -6.25 -12.78
C ILE A 80 -6.86 -7.62 -13.47
N LEU A 81 -6.19 -7.72 -14.62
CA LEU A 81 -6.04 -8.97 -15.38
C LEU A 81 -5.02 -9.95 -14.78
N ILE A 82 -4.11 -9.47 -13.92
CA ILE A 82 -3.14 -10.33 -13.25
C ILE A 82 -3.82 -11.13 -12.15
N ASP A 83 -3.62 -12.46 -12.18
CA ASP A 83 -4.19 -13.36 -11.19
C ASP A 83 -3.71 -13.01 -9.76
N ASN A 84 -4.62 -13.16 -8.80
CA ASN A 84 -4.45 -12.79 -7.40
C ASN A 84 -3.43 -13.69 -6.66
N ASN A 85 -2.90 -14.71 -7.35
CA ASN A 85 -1.90 -15.63 -6.82
C ASN A 85 -0.45 -15.09 -6.92
N SER A 86 -0.24 -13.95 -7.56
CA SER A 86 1.08 -13.32 -7.64
C SER A 86 1.54 -12.78 -6.28
N ARG A 87 2.83 -12.93 -5.97
CA ARG A 87 3.42 -12.57 -4.67
C ARG A 87 3.21 -11.10 -4.31
N LEU A 88 3.34 -10.21 -5.29
CA LEU A 88 3.21 -8.77 -5.14
C LEU A 88 1.76 -8.35 -4.83
N VAL A 89 0.77 -8.90 -5.55
CA VAL A 89 -0.66 -8.62 -5.24
C VAL A 89 -1.00 -9.12 -3.84
N ARG A 90 -0.57 -10.33 -3.47
CA ARG A 90 -0.81 -10.91 -2.15
C ARG A 90 -0.20 -10.08 -1.01
N MET A 91 0.87 -9.33 -1.28
CA MET A 91 1.43 -8.38 -0.31
C MET A 91 0.48 -7.21 -0.02
N PHE A 92 -0.34 -6.80 -0.99
CA PHE A 92 -1.34 -5.74 -0.85
C PHE A 92 -2.73 -6.24 -0.49
N THR A 93 -3.15 -7.44 -0.93
CA THR A 93 -4.51 -7.99 -0.70
C THR A 93 -4.59 -8.97 0.48
N GLY A 94 -3.45 -9.43 1.03
CA GLY A 94 -3.42 -10.41 2.10
C GLY A 94 -4.04 -9.95 3.43
N ASN A 95 -4.28 -10.89 4.34
CA ASN A 95 -4.81 -10.57 5.68
C ASN A 95 -3.73 -10.20 6.72
N SER A 96 -2.46 -10.15 6.30
CA SER A 96 -1.34 -9.81 7.18
C SER A 96 -1.45 -8.36 7.69
N VAL A 97 -0.88 -8.11 8.87
CA VAL A 97 -0.78 -6.75 9.44
C VAL A 97 -0.12 -5.79 8.45
N ARG A 98 0.94 -6.24 7.75
CA ARG A 98 1.61 -5.48 6.68
C ARG A 98 0.66 -5.04 5.57
N SER A 99 -0.18 -5.93 5.05
CA SER A 99 -1.14 -5.60 3.99
C SER A 99 -2.21 -4.61 4.48
N ARG A 100 -2.68 -4.76 5.72
CA ARG A 100 -3.65 -3.82 6.33
C ARG A 100 -3.03 -2.42 6.50
N LEU A 101 -1.78 -2.37 6.98
CA LEU A 101 -1.02 -1.14 7.10
C LEU A 101 -0.83 -0.47 5.73
N LEU A 102 -0.36 -1.21 4.72
CA LEU A 102 -0.17 -0.66 3.37
C LEU A 102 -1.46 -0.09 2.78
N ARG A 103 -2.59 -0.78 2.91
CA ARG A 103 -3.88 -0.31 2.39
C ARG A 103 -4.44 0.94 3.10
N SER A 104 -4.01 1.20 4.33
CA SER A 104 -4.47 2.37 5.09
C SER A 104 -3.49 3.54 4.98
N PHE A 105 -2.18 3.26 5.10
CA PHE A 105 -1.14 4.28 5.09
C PHE A 105 -0.78 4.77 3.69
N LEU A 106 -0.62 3.87 2.72
CA LEU A 106 -0.11 4.26 1.40
C LEU A 106 -1.07 5.21 0.67
N PRO A 107 -2.39 4.97 0.61
CA PRO A 107 -3.33 5.93 0.03
C PRO A 107 -3.37 7.26 0.78
N ALA A 108 -3.27 7.24 2.12
CA ALA A 108 -3.27 8.46 2.93
C ALA A 108 -2.04 9.32 2.66
N VAL A 109 -0.84 8.72 2.63
CA VAL A 109 0.42 9.43 2.32
C VAL A 109 0.35 10.02 0.92
N VAL A 110 -0.08 9.25 -0.08
CA VAL A 110 -0.23 9.76 -1.46
C VAL A 110 -1.23 10.92 -1.50
N ALA A 111 -2.40 10.80 -0.87
CA ALA A 111 -3.40 11.86 -0.84
C ALA A 111 -2.88 13.14 -0.18
N VAL A 112 -2.21 13.03 0.97
CA VAL A 112 -1.57 14.16 1.65
C VAL A 112 -0.53 14.81 0.75
N SER A 113 0.38 14.04 0.15
CA SER A 113 1.42 14.59 -0.73
C SER A 113 0.84 15.27 -1.98
N LEU A 114 -0.26 14.76 -2.53
CA LEU A 114 -0.95 15.38 -3.65
C LEU A 114 -1.66 16.69 -3.25
N ILE A 115 -2.34 16.70 -2.11
CA ILE A 115 -2.96 17.92 -1.56
C ILE A 115 -1.88 18.98 -1.29
N GLU A 116 -0.77 18.56 -0.68
CA GLU A 116 0.35 19.45 -0.40
C GLU A 116 0.93 20.06 -1.69
N GLY A 117 1.15 19.22 -2.70
CA GLY A 117 1.64 19.67 -4.01
C GLY A 117 0.67 20.64 -4.70
N TRP A 118 -0.64 20.37 -4.62
CA TRP A 118 -1.68 21.23 -5.20
C TRP A 118 -1.75 22.59 -4.51
N ILE A 119 -1.73 22.63 -3.18
CA ILE A 119 -1.77 23.89 -2.41
C ILE A 119 -0.54 24.74 -2.73
N ASN A 120 0.65 24.14 -2.76
CA ASN A 120 1.88 24.87 -3.07
C ASN A 120 1.95 25.40 -4.51
N SER A 121 1.47 24.62 -5.48
CA SER A 121 1.57 24.97 -6.91
C SER A 121 0.45 25.88 -7.40
N VAL A 122 -0.76 25.74 -6.86
CA VAL A 122 -1.95 26.45 -7.35
C VAL A 122 -2.40 27.51 -6.36
N LEU A 123 -2.49 27.21 -5.06
CA LEU A 123 -3.12 28.13 -4.10
C LEU A 123 -2.17 29.25 -3.65
N LEU A 124 -0.95 28.90 -3.23
CA LEU A 124 0.01 29.88 -2.68
C LEU A 124 0.43 30.98 -3.67
N PRO A 125 0.70 30.71 -4.96
CA PRO A 125 1.12 31.76 -5.90
C PRO A 125 0.01 32.79 -6.21
N HIS A 126 -1.26 32.44 -6.02
CA HIS A 126 -2.38 33.35 -6.26
C HIS A 126 -2.66 34.26 -5.06
N TRP A 127 -2.21 33.87 -3.86
CA TRP A 127 -2.31 34.68 -2.64
C TRP A 127 -1.16 35.68 -2.61
N HIS A 128 -1.37 36.86 -3.20
CA HIS A 128 -0.49 38.01 -3.11
C HIS A 128 -0.49 38.57 -1.67
N MET A 129 0.16 37.87 -0.75
CA MET A 129 0.50 38.39 0.57
C MET A 129 1.95 38.90 0.50
N ASP A 130 2.16 40.18 0.83
CA ASP A 130 3.47 40.86 0.72
C ASP A 130 4.61 40.20 1.52
N ASN A 131 4.30 39.23 2.41
CA ASN A 131 5.27 38.44 3.16
C ASN A 131 5.08 36.93 2.93
N LEU A 132 5.77 36.41 1.91
CA LEU A 132 5.83 34.98 1.54
C LEU A 132 6.20 34.05 2.73
N ALA A 133 6.98 34.54 3.69
CA ALA A 133 7.43 33.78 4.85
C ALA A 133 6.30 33.46 5.86
N ILE A 134 5.32 34.36 6.01
CA ILE A 134 4.20 34.16 6.95
C ILE A 134 3.22 33.14 6.38
N ALA A 135 2.91 33.24 5.08
CA ALA A 135 2.00 32.30 4.41
C ALA A 135 2.55 30.86 4.42
N THR A 136 3.83 30.69 4.11
CA THR A 136 4.48 29.37 4.08
C THR A 136 4.62 28.74 5.47
N SER A 137 4.95 29.53 6.50
CA SER A 137 5.03 29.03 7.88
C SER A 137 3.66 28.65 8.46
N LEU A 138 2.63 29.48 8.26
CA LEU A 138 1.26 29.17 8.70
C LEU A 138 0.72 27.92 8.00
N TYR A 139 0.97 27.80 6.71
CA TYR A 139 0.65 26.61 5.93
C TYR A 139 1.37 25.37 6.45
N ALA A 140 2.69 25.46 6.72
CA ALA A 140 3.46 24.33 7.24
C ALA A 140 2.93 23.84 8.59
N ILE A 141 2.55 24.75 9.48
CA ILE A 141 1.93 24.41 10.78
C ILE A 141 0.58 23.72 10.55
N PHE A 142 -0.27 24.26 9.68
CA PHE A 142 -1.57 23.67 9.36
C PHE A 142 -1.42 22.27 8.75
N ALA A 143 -0.57 22.12 7.73
CA ALA A 143 -0.29 20.85 7.08
C ALA A 143 0.24 19.81 8.08
N THR A 144 1.23 20.18 8.89
CA THR A 144 1.79 19.29 9.92
C THR A 144 0.72 18.83 10.92
N THR A 145 -0.17 19.73 11.33
CA THR A 145 -1.27 19.42 12.24
C THR A 145 -2.27 18.45 11.60
N VAL A 146 -2.66 18.69 10.36
CA VAL A 146 -3.59 17.82 9.61
C VAL A 146 -2.97 16.44 9.38
N ILE A 147 -1.70 16.37 8.98
CA ILE A 147 -0.97 15.11 8.79
C ILE A 147 -0.89 14.35 10.11
N GLY A 148 -0.53 15.03 11.20
CA GLY A 148 -0.48 14.44 12.53
C GLY A 148 -1.84 13.85 12.95
N LEU A 149 -2.94 14.56 12.70
CA LEU A 149 -4.30 14.08 12.96
C LEU A 149 -4.66 12.86 12.11
N ILE A 150 -4.35 12.87 10.81
CA ILE A 150 -4.61 11.72 9.92
C ILE A 150 -3.82 10.49 10.40
N VAL A 151 -2.53 10.66 10.70
CA VAL A 151 -1.68 9.59 11.23
C VAL A 151 -2.21 9.07 12.56
N PHE A 152 -2.65 9.96 13.45
CA PHE A 152 -3.25 9.59 14.73
C PHE A 152 -4.53 8.75 14.55
N ILE A 153 -5.44 9.16 13.65
CA ILE A 153 -6.67 8.41 13.35
C ILE A 153 -6.35 7.02 12.82
N ILE A 154 -5.44 6.93 11.83
CA ILE A 154 -5.06 5.65 11.23
C ILE A 154 -4.36 4.76 12.26
N SER A 155 -3.48 5.32 13.08
CA SER A 155 -2.78 4.60 14.14
C SER A 155 -3.76 4.01 15.16
N ASN A 156 -4.75 4.77 15.62
CA ASN A 156 -5.76 4.29 16.57
C ASN A 156 -6.65 3.19 15.99
N GLN A 157 -7.04 3.29 14.72
CA GLN A 157 -7.86 2.26 14.08
C GLN A 157 -7.10 0.92 13.96
N ILE A 158 -5.82 0.98 13.61
CA ILE A 158 -5.00 -0.21 13.39
C ILE A 158 -4.49 -0.79 14.70
N GLY A 159 -4.03 0.05 15.63
CA GLY A 159 -3.62 -0.36 16.98
C GLY A 159 -4.75 -1.09 17.69
N GLY A 160 -5.96 -0.51 17.68
CA GLY A 160 -7.13 -1.16 18.28
C GLY A 160 -7.56 -2.46 17.58
N ALA A 161 -7.19 -2.68 16.32
CA ALA A 161 -7.43 -3.95 15.62
C ALA A 161 -6.40 -5.02 16.02
N VAL A 162 -5.13 -4.63 16.20
CA VAL A 162 -4.04 -5.51 16.64
C VAL A 162 -4.25 -5.95 18.09
N ASP A 163 -4.55 -5.01 18.99
CA ASP A 163 -4.79 -5.29 20.41
C ASP A 163 -5.95 -6.26 20.62
N ARG A 164 -7.00 -6.16 19.78
CA ARG A 164 -8.14 -7.09 19.83
C ARG A 164 -7.76 -8.50 19.42
N THR A 165 -6.94 -8.65 18.39
CA THR A 165 -6.45 -9.97 17.98
C THR A 165 -5.54 -10.60 19.02
N GLU A 166 -4.69 -9.80 19.68
CA GLU A 166 -3.80 -10.27 20.74
C GLU A 166 -4.57 -10.67 22.00
N LYS A 167 -5.55 -9.86 22.42
CA LYS A 167 -6.44 -10.21 23.54
C LYS A 167 -7.23 -11.48 23.28
N ALA A 168 -7.81 -11.63 22.08
CA ALA A 168 -8.56 -12.83 21.72
C ALA A 168 -7.66 -14.09 21.72
N LEU A 169 -6.41 -13.96 21.25
CA LEU A 169 -5.43 -15.04 21.31
C LEU A 169 -5.13 -15.43 22.76
N GLY A 170 -4.83 -14.44 23.62
CA GLY A 170 -4.54 -14.68 25.03
C GLY A 170 -5.73 -15.27 25.81
N GLU A 171 -6.96 -14.90 25.48
CA GLU A 171 -8.16 -15.51 26.05
C GLU A 171 -8.34 -16.96 25.60
N SER A 172 -8.10 -17.25 24.32
CA SER A 172 -8.14 -18.60 23.78
C SER A 172 -7.08 -19.49 24.43
N GLU A 173 -5.85 -19.01 24.59
CA GLU A 173 -4.77 -19.72 25.27
C GLU A 173 -5.09 -20.00 26.75
N LYS A 174 -5.64 -19.01 27.46
CA LYS A 174 -6.08 -19.19 28.85
C LYS A 174 -7.20 -20.21 28.96
N LYS A 175 -8.17 -20.18 28.04
CA LYS A 175 -9.27 -21.16 28.01
C LYS A 175 -8.75 -22.56 27.74
N TYR A 176 -7.84 -22.71 26.78
CA TYR A 176 -7.16 -23.97 26.49
C TYR A 176 -6.40 -24.49 27.72
N ARG A 177 -5.57 -23.65 28.35
CA ARG A 177 -4.80 -24.02 29.54
C ARG A 177 -5.71 -24.45 30.70
N ARG A 178 -6.84 -23.76 30.92
CA ARG A 178 -7.82 -24.15 31.95
C ARG A 178 -8.46 -25.51 31.64
N LEU A 179 -8.92 -25.72 30.41
CA LEU A 179 -9.50 -27.00 30.00
C LEU A 179 -8.48 -28.13 30.19
N HIS A 180 -7.24 -27.91 29.76
CA HIS A 180 -6.13 -28.83 29.90
C HIS A 180 -5.84 -29.22 31.36
N GLU A 181 -5.76 -28.23 32.26
CA GLU A 181 -5.52 -28.47 33.69
C GLU A 181 -6.74 -29.07 34.41
N SER A 182 -7.95 -28.76 33.97
CA SER A 182 -9.18 -29.28 34.58
C SER A 182 -9.58 -30.67 34.11
N MET A 183 -8.90 -31.22 33.10
CA MET A 183 -9.17 -32.59 32.63
C MET A 183 -8.83 -33.59 33.73
N LEU A 184 -9.79 -34.46 34.06
CA LEU A 184 -9.63 -35.54 35.03
C LEU A 184 -8.64 -36.60 34.54
N ASP A 185 -8.58 -36.82 33.23
CA ASP A 185 -7.64 -37.75 32.63
C ASP A 185 -6.22 -37.18 32.66
N ALA A 186 -5.25 -38.05 32.95
CA ALA A 186 -3.85 -37.70 32.91
C ALA A 186 -3.41 -37.44 31.46
N PHE A 187 -2.86 -36.25 31.20
CA PHE A 187 -2.37 -35.85 29.89
C PHE A 187 -0.87 -35.59 29.93
N VAL A 188 -0.16 -36.19 28.97
CA VAL A 188 1.27 -36.03 28.76
C VAL A 188 1.55 -35.85 27.28
N LYS A 189 2.37 -34.87 26.96
CA LYS A 189 2.91 -34.66 25.61
C LYS A 189 4.41 -34.93 25.62
N THR A 190 4.86 -35.87 24.81
CA THR A 190 6.29 -36.17 24.62
C THR A 190 6.77 -35.72 23.24
N ASP A 191 8.05 -35.35 23.16
CA ASP A 191 8.74 -35.22 21.87
C ASP A 191 9.00 -36.61 21.24
N MET A 192 9.38 -36.64 19.97
CA MET A 192 9.75 -37.87 19.22
C MET A 192 10.93 -38.62 19.84
N THR A 193 11.68 -37.96 20.72
CA THR A 193 12.78 -38.52 21.53
C THR A 193 12.32 -39.16 22.85
N GLY A 194 11.02 -39.06 23.19
CA GLY A 194 10.44 -39.57 24.43
C GLY A 194 10.55 -38.62 25.62
N LEU A 195 11.12 -37.43 25.47
CA LEU A 195 11.20 -36.44 26.54
C LEU A 195 9.83 -35.80 26.79
N ILE A 196 9.39 -35.73 28.05
CA ILE A 196 8.14 -35.07 28.42
C ILE A 196 8.29 -33.56 28.21
N THR A 197 7.41 -33.00 27.39
CA THR A 197 7.37 -31.57 27.03
C THR A 197 6.23 -30.82 27.73
N GLU A 198 5.14 -31.51 28.06
CA GLU A 198 3.95 -30.91 28.67
C GLU A 198 3.20 -31.95 29.50
N THR A 199 2.69 -31.55 30.66
CA THR A 199 1.87 -32.40 31.56
C THR A 199 0.75 -31.59 32.17
N ASN A 200 -0.37 -32.22 32.49
CA ASN A 200 -1.42 -31.59 33.29
C ASN A 200 -1.32 -31.99 34.78
N SER A 201 -2.02 -31.25 35.64
CA SER A 201 -2.02 -31.51 37.09
C SER A 201 -2.60 -32.88 37.49
N SER A 202 -3.48 -33.48 36.68
CA SER A 202 -3.97 -34.85 36.91
C SER A 202 -2.87 -35.89 36.75
N PHE A 203 -1.96 -35.74 35.78
CA PHE A 203 -0.78 -36.60 35.63
C PHE A 203 0.23 -36.40 36.77
N GLN A 204 0.41 -35.17 37.26
CA GLN A 204 1.36 -34.88 38.35
C GLN A 204 0.91 -35.42 39.71
N LYS A 205 -0.40 -35.65 39.90
CA LYS A 205 -0.99 -36.17 41.14
C LYS A 205 -1.14 -37.69 41.14
N MET A 206 -0.89 -38.33 40.00
CA MET A 206 -0.94 -39.79 39.81
C MET A 206 0.38 -40.43 40.25
#